data_AF-A0A3A0FNV3-F1
#
_entry.id   AF-A0A3A0FNV3-F1
#
_cell.length_a   1.000
_cell.length_b   1.000
_cell.length_c   1.000
_cell.angle_alpha   90.00
_cell.angle_beta   90.00
_cell.angle_gamma   90.00
#
_symmetry.space_group_name_H-M   'P 1'
#
loop_
_entity.id
_entity.type
_entity.pdbx_description
1 polymer ?
#
loop_
_entity_poly.entity_id
_entity_poly.type
_entity_poly.pdbx_seq_one_letter_code
_entity_poly.pdbx_strand_id
1 'polypeptide(L)'
;SLAPLRSLAPFALGAALAVAVLVPLATWRGGAGAWSGFAANSRKLLATPLFNHVGALPLAAFEPARSARRLEQPAAAEPNAVWKQAQRARRAERAWLVVAVAALWALLYARALPRLGDWSAAALATATVPLATALTGYYHAVLVALALLVALHPGAGIAMALLAAVTQVIAFGLPYADVPFVAMSAAELVAIFGVTGLLARRAAQPAPAAFGATAAGR
;
A
#
# COMPACT_ATOMS: atom_id res chain seq x y z
N SER A 1 13.40 21.94 16.48
CA SER A 1 12.60 22.93 15.73
C SER A 1 11.24 22.31 15.40
N LEU A 2 10.13 22.94 15.80
CA LEU A 2 8.76 22.47 15.49
C LEU A 2 8.23 23.00 14.14
N ALA A 3 9.06 23.72 13.37
CA ALA A 3 8.70 24.22 12.05
C ALA A 3 8.07 23.17 11.10
N PRO A 4 8.56 21.91 11.01
CA PRO A 4 7.93 20.91 10.14
C PRO A 4 6.55 20.43 10.62
N LEU A 5 6.19 20.61 11.89
CA LEU A 5 4.82 20.31 12.37
C LEU A 5 3.83 21.40 11.96
N ARG A 6 4.30 22.64 11.74
CA ARG A 6 3.44 23.75 11.29
C ARG A 6 3.01 23.61 9.82
N SER A 7 3.84 22.98 8.96
CA SER A 7 3.48 22.74 7.55
C SER A 7 2.41 21.65 7.38
N LEU A 8 2.26 20.77 8.37
CA LEU A 8 1.22 19.73 8.38
C LEU A 8 -0.15 20.25 8.84
N ALA A 9 -0.23 21.46 9.40
CA ALA A 9 -1.47 22.02 9.94
C ALA A 9 -2.63 22.07 8.92
N PRO A 10 -2.42 22.46 7.65
CA PRO A 10 -3.51 22.45 6.65
C PRO A 10 -4.04 21.05 6.35
N PHE A 11 -3.16 20.04 6.31
CA PHE A 11 -3.57 18.64 6.10
C PHE A 11 -4.33 18.09 7.30
N ALA A 12 -3.83 18.34 8.51
CA ALA A 12 -4.50 17.96 9.74
C ALA A 12 -5.88 18.64 9.86
N LEU A 13 -5.97 19.93 9.50
CA LEU A 13 -7.23 20.68 9.46
C LEU A 13 -8.18 20.12 8.40
N GLY A 14 -7.70 19.80 7.20
CA GLY A 14 -8.50 19.18 6.14
C GLY A 14 -9.04 17.81 6.55
N ALA A 15 -8.21 16.97 7.18
CA ALA A 15 -8.64 15.68 7.72
C ALA A 15 -9.66 15.86 8.86
N ALA A 16 -9.42 16.78 9.79
CA ALA A 16 -10.34 17.09 10.87
C ALA A 16 -11.69 17.62 10.33
N LEU A 17 -11.67 18.49 9.32
CA LEU A 17 -12.86 19.02 8.66
C LEU A 17 -13.64 17.91 7.94
N ALA A 18 -12.94 17.04 7.21
CA ALA A 18 -13.55 15.89 6.55
C ALA A 18 -14.25 14.99 7.58
N VAL A 19 -13.61 14.70 8.72
CA VAL A 19 -14.24 13.95 9.82
C VAL A 19 -15.44 14.70 10.39
N ALA A 20 -15.29 15.99 10.70
CA ALA A 20 -16.33 16.84 11.28
C ALA A 20 -17.55 17.02 10.38
N VAL A 21 -17.42 16.86 9.06
CA VAL A 21 -18.54 16.94 8.11
C VAL A 21 -19.11 15.56 7.81
N LEU A 22 -18.25 14.60 7.44
CA LEU A 22 -18.68 13.30 6.94
C LEU A 22 -19.24 12.41 8.05
N VAL A 23 -18.66 12.43 9.26
CA VAL A 23 -19.13 11.60 10.37
C VAL A 23 -20.54 12.03 10.82
N PRO A 24 -20.83 13.33 11.07
CA PRO A 24 -22.20 13.74 11.40
C PRO A 24 -23.19 13.46 10.28
N LEU A 25 -22.82 13.71 9.01
CA LEU A 25 -23.72 13.46 7.87
C LEU A 25 -24.06 11.97 7.74
N ALA A 26 -23.06 11.09 7.86
CA ALA A 26 -23.27 9.63 7.88
C ALA A 26 -24.12 9.19 9.08
N THR A 27 -23.90 9.79 10.25
CA THR A 27 -24.67 9.49 11.47
C THR A 27 -26.12 9.95 11.33
N TRP A 28 -26.38 11.13 10.77
CA TRP A 28 -27.71 11.64 10.52
C TRP A 28 -28.50 10.73 9.57
N ARG A 29 -27.84 10.21 8.52
CA ARG A 29 -28.50 9.36 7.53
C ARG A 29 -28.67 7.89 7.96
N GLY A 30 -27.72 7.34 8.71
CA GLY A 30 -27.67 5.93 9.11
C GLY A 30 -28.10 5.65 10.56
N GLY A 31 -28.18 6.67 11.40
CA GLY A 31 -28.41 6.55 12.85
C GLY A 31 -27.12 6.23 13.62
N ALA A 32 -27.08 6.56 14.92
CA ALA A 32 -25.91 6.35 15.77
C ALA A 32 -25.51 4.86 15.90
N GLY A 33 -26.48 3.94 15.83
CA GLY A 33 -26.24 2.50 15.86
C GLY A 33 -25.49 1.97 14.64
N ALA A 34 -25.53 2.67 13.49
CA ALA A 34 -24.87 2.23 12.26
C ALA A 34 -23.35 2.10 12.40
N TRP A 35 -22.72 2.88 13.29
CA TRP A 35 -21.28 2.79 13.53
C TRP A 35 -20.85 1.44 14.12
N SER A 36 -21.66 0.88 15.01
CA SER A 36 -21.38 -0.45 15.59
C SER A 36 -21.46 -1.55 14.52
N GLY A 37 -22.49 -1.49 13.67
CA GLY A 37 -22.67 -2.40 12.54
C GLY A 37 -21.56 -2.25 11.49
N PHE A 38 -21.20 -1.01 11.16
CA PHE A 38 -20.07 -0.71 10.28
C PHE A 38 -18.77 -1.29 10.83
N ALA A 39 -18.44 -1.04 12.11
CA ALA A 39 -17.24 -1.58 12.74
C ALA A 39 -17.23 -3.12 12.78
N ALA A 40 -18.35 -3.76 13.07
CA ALA A 40 -18.49 -5.22 13.02
C ALA A 40 -18.28 -5.75 11.59
N ASN A 41 -18.90 -5.11 10.59
CA ASN A 41 -18.75 -5.51 9.19
C ASN A 41 -17.33 -5.28 8.68
N SER A 42 -16.69 -4.16 9.01
CA SER A 42 -15.30 -3.88 8.64
C SER A 42 -14.34 -4.89 9.26
N ARG A 43 -14.52 -5.27 10.54
CA ARG A 43 -13.73 -6.36 11.16
C ARG A 43 -13.93 -7.69 10.43
N LYS A 44 -15.17 -8.03 10.06
CA LYS A 44 -15.47 -9.23 9.28
C LYS A 44 -14.79 -9.20 7.92
N LEU A 45 -14.87 -8.08 7.19
CA LEU A 45 -14.26 -7.91 5.87
C LEU A 45 -12.73 -8.02 5.94
N LEU A 46 -12.09 -7.33 6.90
CA LEU A 46 -10.64 -7.41 7.10
C LEU A 46 -10.17 -8.83 7.50
N ALA A 47 -10.98 -9.57 8.27
CA ALA A 47 -10.66 -10.92 8.69
C ALA A 47 -10.95 -11.99 7.62
N THR A 48 -11.69 -11.65 6.56
CA THR A 48 -12.09 -12.60 5.51
C THR A 48 -11.03 -12.65 4.41
N PRO A 49 -10.37 -13.80 4.19
CA PRO A 49 -9.51 -13.97 3.02
C PRO A 49 -10.36 -14.03 1.75
N LEU A 50 -10.02 -13.19 0.78
CA LEU A 50 -10.57 -13.23 -0.56
C LEU A 50 -9.44 -13.49 -1.55
N PHE A 51 -9.77 -14.18 -2.65
CA PHE A 51 -8.80 -14.53 -3.70
C PHE A 51 -8.14 -13.30 -4.31
N ASN A 52 -8.92 -12.24 -4.48
CA ASN A 52 -8.48 -11.00 -5.07
C ASN A 52 -7.81 -10.03 -4.09
N HIS A 53 -7.43 -10.48 -2.88
CA HIS A 53 -6.63 -9.65 -1.99
C HIS A 53 -5.21 -9.49 -2.51
N VAL A 54 -4.70 -8.27 -2.48
CA VAL A 54 -3.32 -7.90 -2.82
C VAL A 54 -2.61 -7.23 -1.65
N GLY A 55 -1.29 -7.10 -1.75
CA GLY A 55 -0.41 -6.48 -0.76
C GLY A 55 0.40 -7.48 0.09
N ALA A 56 1.03 -6.98 1.16
CA ALA A 56 1.95 -7.78 1.98
C ALA A 56 1.27 -8.94 2.72
N LEU A 57 0.03 -8.76 3.17
CA LEU A 57 -0.72 -9.77 3.92
C LEU A 57 -1.03 -11.05 3.12
N PRO A 58 -1.65 -10.99 1.93
CA PRO A 58 -1.88 -12.19 1.12
C PRO A 58 -0.57 -12.86 0.69
N LEU A 59 0.48 -12.07 0.40
CA LEU A 59 1.80 -12.62 0.10
C LEU A 59 2.40 -13.40 1.27
N ALA A 60 2.36 -12.84 2.49
CA ALA A 60 2.87 -13.52 3.69
C ALA A 60 2.07 -14.80 4.01
N ALA A 61 0.77 -14.78 3.76
CA ALA A 61 -0.14 -15.89 4.03
C ALA A 61 -0.07 -17.01 2.98
N PHE A 62 0.55 -16.75 1.83
CA PHE A 62 0.61 -17.71 0.74
C PHE A 62 1.50 -18.91 1.07
N GLU A 63 1.02 -20.08 0.68
CA GLU A 63 1.76 -21.34 0.78
C GLU A 63 1.37 -22.21 -0.42
N PRO A 64 2.31 -22.54 -1.33
CA PRO A 64 2.01 -23.29 -2.55
C PRO A 64 1.36 -24.67 -2.30
N ALA A 65 1.71 -25.32 -1.18
CA ALA A 65 1.13 -26.60 -0.78
C ALA A 65 -0.33 -26.49 -0.30
N ARG A 66 -0.77 -25.28 0.06
CA ARG A 66 -2.11 -24.94 0.57
C ARG A 66 -2.82 -23.91 -0.31
N SER A 67 -2.54 -23.91 -1.61
CA SER A 67 -3.23 -23.05 -2.57
C SER A 67 -4.71 -23.40 -2.67
N ALA A 68 -5.52 -22.45 -3.14
CA ALA A 68 -6.97 -22.61 -3.29
C ALA A 68 -7.30 -23.88 -4.07
N ARG A 69 -6.65 -24.08 -5.22
CA ARG A 69 -6.80 -25.28 -6.06
C ARG A 69 -6.61 -26.59 -5.29
N ARG A 70 -5.66 -26.65 -4.35
CA ARG A 70 -5.32 -27.88 -3.62
C ARG A 70 -6.26 -28.16 -2.45
N LEU A 71 -6.86 -27.11 -1.88
CA LEU A 71 -7.71 -27.19 -0.70
C LEU A 71 -9.20 -27.02 -1.01
N GLU A 72 -9.55 -26.81 -2.28
CA GLU A 72 -10.92 -26.71 -2.73
C GLU A 72 -11.67 -28.04 -2.51
N GLN A 73 -12.88 -27.94 -1.98
CA GLN A 73 -13.79 -29.05 -1.73
C GLN A 73 -15.10 -28.81 -2.51
N PRO A 74 -15.18 -29.15 -3.81
CA PRO A 74 -16.29 -28.74 -4.67
C PRO A 74 -17.68 -29.20 -4.19
N ALA A 75 -17.74 -30.32 -3.47
CA ALA A 75 -18.98 -30.88 -2.93
C ALA A 75 -19.41 -30.28 -1.58
N ALA A 76 -18.60 -29.42 -0.96
CA ALA A 76 -18.92 -28.79 0.31
C ALA A 76 -19.84 -27.57 0.13
N ALA A 77 -20.62 -27.22 1.16
CA ALA A 77 -21.46 -26.02 1.15
C ALA A 77 -20.66 -24.71 1.00
N GLU A 78 -19.43 -24.68 1.54
CA GLU A 78 -18.46 -23.62 1.28
C GLU A 78 -17.16 -24.24 0.74
N PRO A 79 -17.00 -24.35 -0.60
CA PRO A 79 -15.88 -25.09 -1.21
C PRO A 79 -14.49 -24.62 -0.81
N ASN A 80 -14.36 -23.37 -0.35
CA ASN A 80 -13.08 -22.74 -0.01
C ASN A 80 -12.88 -22.51 1.50
N ALA A 81 -13.69 -23.13 2.35
CA ALA A 81 -13.59 -22.96 3.81
C ALA A 81 -12.21 -23.36 4.35
N VAL A 82 -11.67 -24.49 3.90
CA VAL A 82 -10.36 -25.01 4.32
C VAL A 82 -9.23 -24.07 3.88
N TRP A 83 -9.28 -23.56 2.65
CA TRP A 83 -8.34 -22.55 2.16
C TRP A 83 -8.40 -21.26 3.00
N LYS A 84 -9.60 -20.73 3.27
CA LYS A 84 -9.76 -19.52 4.11
C LYS A 84 -9.22 -19.74 5.52
N GLN A 85 -9.41 -20.91 6.11
CA GLN A 85 -8.86 -21.24 7.42
C GLN A 85 -7.33 -21.28 7.38
N ALA A 86 -6.73 -21.92 6.37
CA ALA A 86 -5.28 -21.97 6.20
C ALA A 86 -4.68 -20.57 6.04
N GLN A 87 -5.33 -19.70 5.25
CA GLN A 87 -4.94 -18.30 5.07
C GLN A 87 -4.96 -17.53 6.39
N ARG A 88 -6.01 -17.66 7.21
CA ARG A 88 -6.08 -17.01 8.54
C ARG A 88 -4.96 -17.47 9.47
N ALA A 89 -4.73 -18.78 9.54
CA ALA A 89 -3.67 -19.36 10.38
C ALA A 89 -2.29 -18.84 9.96
N ARG A 90 -1.97 -18.85 8.66
CA ARG A 90 -0.68 -18.36 8.15
C ARG A 90 -0.51 -16.86 8.32
N ARG A 91 -1.57 -16.06 8.15
CA ARG A 91 -1.52 -14.60 8.46
C ARG A 91 -1.12 -14.34 9.89
N ALA A 92 -1.69 -15.09 10.85
CA ALA A 92 -1.35 -14.95 12.25
C ALA A 92 0.09 -15.41 12.55
N GLU A 93 0.48 -16.58 12.06
CA GLU A 93 1.82 -17.15 12.25
C GLU A 93 2.93 -16.28 11.65
N ARG A 94 2.66 -15.67 10.50
CA ARG A 94 3.62 -14.87 9.72
C ARG A 94 3.36 -13.37 9.80
N ALA A 95 2.58 -12.91 10.77
CA ALA A 95 2.30 -11.47 10.97
C ALA A 95 3.60 -10.66 11.12
N TRP A 96 4.62 -11.28 11.73
CA TRP A 96 5.95 -10.69 11.88
C TRP A 96 6.62 -10.33 10.54
N LEU A 97 6.37 -11.08 9.45
CA LEU A 97 6.89 -10.74 8.12
C LEU A 97 6.31 -9.43 7.62
N VAL A 98 5.01 -9.21 7.82
CA VAL A 98 4.34 -7.96 7.43
C VAL A 98 4.90 -6.79 8.22
N VAL A 99 5.12 -6.97 9.53
CA VAL A 99 5.76 -5.95 10.38
C VAL A 99 7.20 -5.67 9.92
N ALA A 100 7.98 -6.70 9.62
CA ALA A 100 9.36 -6.54 9.13
C ALA A 100 9.42 -5.80 7.79
N VAL A 101 8.54 -6.14 6.85
CA VAL A 101 8.42 -5.47 5.55
C VAL A 101 7.98 -4.01 5.74
N ALA A 102 6.98 -3.75 6.59
CA ALA A 102 6.54 -2.39 6.90
C ALA A 102 7.64 -1.56 7.56
N ALA A 103 8.41 -2.15 8.48
CA ALA A 103 9.54 -1.49 9.15
C ALA A 103 10.66 -1.16 8.15
N LEU A 104 11.01 -2.10 7.27
CA LEU A 104 12.00 -1.85 6.21
C LEU A 104 11.56 -0.72 5.28
N TRP A 105 10.29 -0.71 4.88
CA TRP A 105 9.74 0.38 4.08
C TRP A 105 9.78 1.72 4.83
N ALA A 106 9.41 1.73 6.11
CA ALA A 106 9.43 2.93 6.94
C ALA A 106 10.85 3.53 7.08
N LEU A 107 11.89 2.69 7.14
CA LEU A 107 13.28 3.13 7.12
C LEU A 107 13.64 3.83 5.80
N LEU A 108 13.23 3.26 4.66
CA LEU A 108 13.46 3.87 3.35
C LEU A 108 12.67 5.17 3.20
N TYR A 109 11.42 5.19 3.66
CA TYR A 109 10.58 6.39 3.69
C TYR A 109 11.23 7.49 4.51
N ALA A 110 11.65 7.19 5.74
CA ALA A 110 12.35 8.14 6.62
C ALA A 110 13.62 8.70 5.98
N ARG A 111 14.34 7.87 5.21
CA ARG A 111 15.53 8.31 4.47
C ARG A 111 15.22 9.18 3.26
N ALA A 112 14.06 9.00 2.63
CA ALA A 112 13.61 9.84 1.51
C ALA A 112 13.07 11.21 1.97
N LEU A 113 12.43 11.27 3.14
CA LEU A 113 11.74 12.45 3.67
C LEU A 113 12.50 13.78 3.56
N PRO A 114 13.81 13.89 3.86
CA PRO A 114 14.50 15.18 3.87
C PRO A 114 14.50 15.93 2.53
N ARG A 115 14.18 15.26 1.41
CA ARG A 115 14.10 15.87 0.07
C ARG A 115 12.70 15.90 -0.52
N LEU A 116 11.70 15.45 0.23
CA LEU A 116 10.31 15.45 -0.21
C LEU A 116 9.60 16.67 0.36
N GLY A 117 8.83 17.36 -0.48
CA GLY A 117 7.83 18.31 -0.01
C GLY A 117 6.58 17.58 0.50
N ASP A 118 5.71 18.28 1.23
CA ASP A 118 4.56 17.70 1.93
C ASP A 118 3.68 16.83 1.01
N TRP A 119 3.34 17.32 -0.18
CA TRP A 119 2.50 16.56 -1.13
C TRP A 119 3.15 15.26 -1.59
N SER A 120 4.47 15.28 -1.83
CA SER A 120 5.21 14.11 -2.30
C SER A 120 5.49 13.11 -1.19
N ALA A 121 5.68 13.58 0.04
CA ALA A 121 5.72 12.72 1.22
C ALA A 121 4.36 12.03 1.43
N ALA A 122 3.26 12.77 1.34
CA ALA A 122 1.91 12.22 1.42
C ALA A 122 1.62 11.21 0.30
N ALA A 123 2.01 11.51 -0.94
CA ALA A 123 1.87 10.60 -2.08
C ALA A 123 2.68 9.32 -1.88
N LEU A 124 3.93 9.41 -1.41
CA LEU A 124 4.74 8.22 -1.09
C LEU A 124 4.16 7.43 0.09
N ALA A 125 3.56 8.11 1.07
CA ALA A 125 2.94 7.48 2.23
C ALA A 125 1.71 6.62 1.87
N THR A 126 1.09 6.79 0.70
CA THR A 126 0.00 5.90 0.28
C THR A 126 0.47 4.46 0.07
N ALA A 127 1.77 4.22 -0.10
CA ALA A 127 2.36 2.88 -0.11
C ALA A 127 2.14 2.11 1.20
N THR A 128 1.85 2.78 2.32
CA THR A 128 1.48 2.11 3.57
C THR A 128 0.22 1.25 3.44
N VAL A 129 -0.67 1.60 2.51
CA VAL A 129 -1.96 0.93 2.34
C VAL A 129 -1.77 -0.55 1.94
N PRO A 130 -1.11 -0.91 0.83
CA PRO A 130 -0.86 -2.31 0.49
C PRO A 130 0.14 -3.02 1.42
N LEU A 131 0.91 -2.28 2.22
CA LEU A 131 1.79 -2.85 3.24
C LEU A 131 1.01 -3.27 4.50
N ALA A 132 0.03 -2.48 4.92
CA ALA A 132 -0.69 -2.66 6.18
C ALA A 132 -2.04 -3.38 6.01
N THR A 133 -2.60 -3.39 4.79
CA THR A 133 -3.96 -3.90 4.54
C THR A 133 -3.95 -4.95 3.44
N ALA A 134 -4.94 -5.85 3.50
CA ALA A 134 -5.21 -6.81 2.44
C ALA A 134 -6.39 -6.26 1.63
N LEU A 135 -6.10 -5.49 0.58
CA LEU A 135 -7.13 -4.86 -0.24
C LEU A 135 -7.55 -5.76 -1.37
N THR A 136 -8.83 -5.71 -1.75
CA THR A 136 -9.28 -6.28 -3.03
C THR A 136 -8.62 -5.53 -4.20
N GLY A 137 -8.27 -6.24 -5.26
CA GLY A 137 -7.45 -5.74 -6.36
C GLY A 137 -7.95 -4.49 -7.11
N TYR A 138 -9.23 -4.11 -7.00
CA TYR A 138 -9.70 -2.84 -7.57
C TYR A 138 -9.20 -1.60 -6.80
N TYR A 139 -8.69 -1.77 -5.58
CA TYR A 139 -8.10 -0.68 -4.80
C TYR A 139 -6.63 -0.38 -5.16
N HIS A 140 -6.03 -1.04 -6.18
CA HIS A 140 -4.74 -0.61 -6.74
C HIS A 140 -4.74 0.85 -7.22
N ALA A 141 -5.90 1.47 -7.40
CA ALA A 141 -6.03 2.90 -7.67
C ALA A 141 -5.25 3.78 -6.66
N VAL A 142 -5.04 3.30 -5.43
CA VAL A 142 -4.19 4.00 -4.44
C VAL A 142 -2.75 4.22 -4.91
N LEU A 143 -2.24 3.35 -5.79
CA LEU A 143 -0.89 3.43 -6.36
C LEU A 143 -0.77 4.53 -7.43
N VAL A 144 -1.88 5.09 -7.91
CA VAL A 144 -1.84 6.26 -8.80
C VAL A 144 -1.12 7.43 -8.12
N ALA A 145 -1.25 7.57 -6.79
CA ALA A 145 -0.49 8.56 -6.03
C ALA A 145 1.03 8.38 -6.18
N LEU A 146 1.53 7.13 -6.23
CA LEU A 146 2.95 6.86 -6.46
C LEU A 146 3.37 7.21 -7.89
N ALA A 147 2.48 7.07 -8.88
CA ALA A 147 2.77 7.45 -10.26
C ALA A 147 3.00 8.97 -10.39
N LEU A 148 2.31 9.79 -9.59
CA LEU A 148 2.51 11.25 -9.57
C LEU A 148 3.92 11.66 -9.13
N LEU A 149 4.66 10.76 -8.46
CA LEU A 149 6.06 10.98 -8.10
C LEU A 149 7.00 10.98 -9.32
N VAL A 150 6.50 10.70 -10.53
CA VAL A 150 7.21 10.92 -11.79
C VAL A 150 7.71 12.37 -11.91
N ALA A 151 6.96 13.33 -11.35
CA ALA A 151 7.33 14.74 -11.31
C ALA A 151 8.62 14.99 -10.49
N LEU A 152 8.93 14.10 -9.56
CA LEU A 152 10.20 14.13 -8.84
C LEU A 152 11.25 13.30 -9.57
N HIS A 153 10.95 12.06 -9.94
CA HIS A 153 11.92 11.15 -10.54
C HIS A 153 11.26 10.30 -11.63
N PRO A 154 11.76 10.30 -12.89
CA PRO A 154 11.11 9.60 -14.00
C PRO A 154 11.00 8.08 -13.76
N GLY A 155 11.96 7.52 -13.02
CA GLY A 155 11.92 6.11 -12.60
C GLY A 155 10.66 5.71 -11.80
N ALA A 156 10.01 6.65 -11.11
CA ALA A 156 8.74 6.36 -10.42
C ALA A 156 7.59 6.11 -11.41
N GLY A 157 7.48 6.93 -12.45
CA GLY A 157 6.51 6.74 -13.53
C GLY A 157 6.77 5.45 -14.31
N ILE A 158 8.04 5.17 -14.63
CA ILE A 158 8.43 3.93 -15.31
C ILE A 158 8.06 2.71 -14.46
N ALA A 159 8.36 2.72 -13.16
CA ALA A 159 8.02 1.63 -12.26
C ALA A 159 6.51 1.36 -12.19
N MET A 160 5.69 2.42 -12.13
CA MET A 160 4.22 2.26 -12.11
C MET A 160 3.65 1.79 -13.45
N ALA A 161 4.19 2.28 -14.58
CA ALA A 161 3.79 1.78 -15.90
C ALA A 161 4.16 0.31 -16.10
N LEU A 162 5.34 -0.10 -15.66
CA LEU A 162 5.77 -1.50 -15.68
C LEU A 162 4.91 -2.35 -14.76
N LEU A 163 4.58 -1.87 -13.55
CA LEU A 163 3.67 -2.57 -12.65
C LEU A 163 2.29 -2.78 -13.31
N ALA A 164 1.74 -1.75 -13.95
CA ALA A 164 0.48 -1.87 -14.68
C ALA A 164 0.57 -2.94 -15.79
N ALA A 165 1.62 -2.94 -16.60
CA ALA A 165 1.82 -3.95 -17.65
C ALA A 165 1.98 -5.36 -17.06
N VAL A 166 2.81 -5.53 -16.03
CA VAL A 166 3.07 -6.81 -15.35
C VAL A 166 1.80 -7.37 -14.71
N THR A 167 0.99 -6.54 -14.05
CA THR A 167 -0.27 -7.01 -13.48
C THR A 167 -1.26 -7.48 -14.54
N GLN A 168 -1.30 -6.86 -15.73
CA GLN A 168 -2.10 -7.39 -16.84
C GLN A 168 -1.60 -8.75 -17.32
N VAL A 169 -0.27 -8.90 -17.51
CA VAL A 169 0.33 -10.20 -17.89
C VAL A 169 0.01 -11.27 -16.85
N ILE A 170 0.11 -10.97 -15.56
CA ILE A 170 -0.22 -11.90 -14.48
C ILE A 170 -1.71 -12.26 -14.49
N ALA A 171 -2.60 -11.27 -14.66
CA ALA A 171 -4.05 -11.46 -14.65
C ALA A 171 -4.51 -12.44 -15.72
N PHE A 172 -3.91 -12.37 -16.92
CA PHE A 172 -4.28 -13.22 -18.05
C PHE A 172 -3.41 -14.47 -18.20
N GLY A 173 -2.21 -14.48 -17.62
CA GLY A 173 -1.22 -15.54 -17.81
C GLY A 173 -1.21 -16.62 -16.72
N LEU A 174 -1.70 -16.32 -15.51
CA LEU A 174 -1.69 -17.27 -14.39
C LEU A 174 -3.06 -17.91 -14.13
N PRO A 175 -3.13 -19.24 -13.96
CA PRO A 175 -4.38 -19.92 -13.68
C PRO A 175 -4.73 -19.91 -12.19
N TYR A 176 -5.99 -20.20 -11.88
CA TYR A 176 -6.58 -20.32 -10.53
C TYR A 176 -6.62 -19.02 -9.73
N ALA A 177 -7.67 -18.86 -8.91
CA ALA A 177 -8.06 -17.54 -8.43
C ALA A 177 -7.09 -16.86 -7.45
N ASP A 178 -6.27 -17.59 -6.67
CA ASP A 178 -5.40 -17.01 -5.64
C ASP A 178 -4.00 -16.65 -6.13
N VAL A 179 -3.43 -17.45 -7.04
CA VAL A 179 -2.03 -17.29 -7.51
C VAL A 179 -1.76 -15.95 -8.21
N PRO A 180 -2.61 -15.46 -9.13
CA PRO A 180 -2.40 -14.17 -9.80
C PRO A 180 -2.27 -13.02 -8.81
N PHE A 181 -3.13 -12.94 -7.79
CA PHE A 181 -3.11 -11.83 -6.85
C PHE A 181 -1.94 -11.89 -5.87
N VAL A 182 -1.46 -13.08 -5.53
CA VAL A 182 -0.20 -13.23 -4.80
C VAL A 182 0.98 -12.76 -5.64
N ALA A 183 1.03 -13.11 -6.93
CA ALA A 183 2.07 -12.64 -7.84
C ALA A 183 2.00 -11.12 -8.06
N MET A 184 0.80 -10.56 -8.21
CA MET A 184 0.58 -9.11 -8.27
C MET A 184 1.06 -8.42 -6.98
N SER A 185 0.80 -9.01 -5.82
CA SER A 185 1.27 -8.48 -4.53
C SER A 185 2.80 -8.41 -4.48
N ALA A 186 3.49 -9.44 -4.97
CA ALA A 186 4.95 -9.42 -5.04
C ALA A 186 5.46 -8.32 -5.98
N ALA A 187 4.86 -8.19 -7.17
CA ALA A 187 5.20 -7.14 -8.12
C ALA A 187 4.94 -5.72 -7.55
N GLU A 188 3.82 -5.53 -6.88
CA GLU A 188 3.43 -4.30 -6.20
C GLU A 188 4.47 -3.91 -5.13
N LEU A 189 4.87 -4.85 -4.27
CA LEU A 189 5.90 -4.58 -3.27
C LEU A 189 7.24 -4.23 -3.92
N VAL A 190 7.66 -4.95 -4.97
CA VAL A 190 8.90 -4.61 -5.70
C VAL A 190 8.84 -3.18 -6.23
N ALA A 191 7.71 -2.77 -6.82
CA ALA A 191 7.54 -1.42 -7.33
C ALA A 191 7.55 -0.37 -6.20
N ILE A 192 6.84 -0.61 -5.10
CA ILE A 192 6.82 0.27 -3.92
C ILE A 192 8.22 0.47 -3.35
N PHE A 193 8.94 -0.62 -3.10
CA PHE A 193 10.31 -0.57 -2.57
C PHE A 193 11.28 0.06 -3.58
N GLY A 194 11.10 -0.22 -4.87
CA GLY A 194 11.87 0.38 -5.95
C GLY A 194 11.73 1.91 -5.97
N VAL A 195 10.49 2.41 -6.00
CA VAL A 195 10.21 3.86 -5.99
C VAL A 195 10.74 4.52 -4.72
N THR A 196 10.43 3.95 -3.55
CA THR A 196 10.88 4.48 -2.26
C THR A 196 12.41 4.50 -2.19
N GLY A 197 13.08 3.43 -2.64
CA GLY A 197 14.53 3.30 -2.68
C GLY A 197 15.18 4.29 -3.65
N LEU A 198 14.60 4.53 -4.84
CA LEU A 198 15.09 5.55 -5.77
C LEU A 198 15.09 6.94 -5.13
N LEU A 199 13.99 7.30 -4.45
CA LEU A 199 13.86 8.58 -3.77
C LEU A 199 14.81 8.69 -2.57
N ALA A 200 14.95 7.62 -1.78
CA ALA A 200 15.89 7.57 -0.67
C ALA A 200 17.37 7.67 -1.11
N ARG A 201 17.74 7.05 -2.23
CA ARG A 201 19.09 7.18 -2.82
C ARG A 201 19.35 8.60 -3.29
N ARG A 202 18.38 9.22 -3.96
CA ARG A 202 18.47 10.62 -4.34
C ARG A 202 18.63 11.52 -3.11
N ALA A 203 17.96 11.23 -2.00
CA ALA A 203 18.12 12.01 -0.77
C ALA A 203 19.54 11.96 -0.18
N ALA A 204 20.27 10.86 -0.40
CA ALA A 204 21.63 10.66 0.11
C ALA A 204 22.73 11.32 -0.73
N GLN A 205 22.47 11.66 -2.01
CA GLN A 205 23.48 12.31 -2.85
C GLN A 205 23.69 13.76 -2.41
N PRO A 206 24.92 14.29 -2.29
CA PRO A 206 25.12 15.71 -1.98
C PRO A 206 24.38 16.59 -3.00
N ALA A 207 23.88 17.75 -2.56
CA ALA A 207 23.34 18.72 -3.51
C ALA A 207 24.46 19.05 -4.52
N PRO A 208 24.18 19.09 -5.83
CA PRO A 208 25.20 19.45 -6.80
C PRO A 208 25.81 20.77 -6.36
N ALA A 209 27.15 20.82 -6.25
CA ALA A 209 27.86 22.04 -5.95
C ALA A 209 27.35 23.11 -6.92
N ALA A 210 26.86 24.24 -6.39
CA ALA A 210 26.35 25.31 -7.22
C ALA A 210 27.45 25.70 -8.21
N PHE A 211 27.29 25.31 -9.47
CA PHE A 211 28.20 25.70 -10.54
C PHE A 211 28.10 27.23 -10.66
N GLY A 212 29.17 27.94 -10.31
CA GLY A 212 29.32 29.36 -10.62
C GLY A 212 28.91 30.33 -9.51
N ALA A 213 29.67 30.34 -8.41
CA ALA A 213 30.07 31.60 -7.79
C ALA A 213 31.52 31.93 -8.19
N THR A 214 31.82 31.86 -9.49
CA THR A 214 33.07 32.36 -10.03
C THR A 214 32.95 33.85 -10.31
N ALA A 215 33.79 34.62 -9.62
CA ALA A 215 34.45 35.81 -10.14
C ALA A 215 33.56 37.00 -10.55
N ALA A 216 33.10 37.77 -9.57
CA ALA A 216 32.83 39.19 -9.74
C ALA A 216 33.50 39.95 -8.60
N GLY A 217 34.77 40.29 -8.80
CA GLY A 217 35.63 41.00 -7.86
C GLY A 217 36.99 41.23 -8.49
N ARG A 218 37.00 41.91 -9.64
CA ARG A 218 38.14 42.70 -10.10
C ARG A 218 37.81 44.16 -9.84
#